data_AF-A0A557ZWU2-F1
#
_entry.id   AF-A0A557ZWU2-F1
#
_cell.length_a   1.000
_cell.length_b   1.000
_cell.length_c   1.000
_cell.angle_alpha   90.00
_cell.angle_beta   90.00
_cell.angle_gamma   90.00
#
_symmetry.space_group_name_H-M   'P 1'
#
loop_
_entity.id
_entity.type
_entity.pdbx_description
1 polymer ?
#
loop_
_entity_poly.entity_id
_entity_poly.type
_entity_poly.pdbx_seq_one_letter_code
_entity_poly.pdbx_strand_id
1 'polypeptide(L)'
;MTEAQPGVLLDEHVGLVHAPFDRVSDAVLTIRTGTLAGTDVPLILSGQVGQTVVITGGPARFTATVSGAPLTLEMDPAAGWVQAKGQWWWCGRLEVREDPAGTRLVRRTYNLAGGLSGRLVPFTVGRGHDKRAVDGLHENLAVLGERLSCRTEFLH
;
A
#
# COMPACT_ATOMS: atom_id res chain seq x y z
N MET A 1 -10.24 0.53 20.16
CA MET A 1 -9.11 1.46 19.95
C MET A 1 -9.24 2.00 18.55
N THR A 2 -9.48 3.30 18.38
CA THR A 2 -9.61 3.92 17.06
C THR A 2 -8.24 3.89 16.39
N GLU A 3 -8.14 3.14 15.29
CA GLU A 3 -6.94 3.02 14.48
C GLU A 3 -6.47 4.43 14.06
N ALA A 4 -5.27 4.83 14.47
CA ALA A 4 -4.80 6.19 14.25
C ALA A 4 -4.57 6.43 12.76
N GLN A 5 -5.44 7.21 12.14
CA GLN A 5 -5.25 7.66 10.76
C GLN A 5 -3.96 8.49 10.68
N PRO A 6 -3.07 8.22 9.71
CA PRO A 6 -1.76 8.86 9.66
C PRO A 6 -1.82 10.33 9.20
N GLY A 7 -2.93 10.76 8.59
CA GLY A 7 -3.13 12.11 8.08
C GLY A 7 -4.53 12.32 7.50
N VAL A 8 -4.72 13.37 6.71
CA VAL A 8 -6.00 13.65 6.03
C VAL A 8 -6.17 12.67 4.86
N LEU A 9 -7.28 11.93 4.82
CA LEU A 9 -7.60 11.04 3.71
C LEU A 9 -7.76 11.84 2.41
N LEU A 10 -7.06 11.43 1.35
CA LEU A 10 -7.15 11.99 0.01
C LEU A 10 -8.02 11.12 -0.89
N ASP A 11 -7.76 9.81 -0.87
CA ASP A 11 -8.49 8.81 -1.65
C ASP A 11 -8.60 7.50 -0.88
N GLU A 12 -9.66 6.77 -1.20
CA GLU A 12 -9.90 5.40 -0.77
C GLU A 12 -10.42 4.61 -1.97
N HIS A 13 -9.85 3.43 -2.20
CA HIS A 13 -10.31 2.50 -3.21
C HIS A 13 -10.35 1.09 -2.61
N VAL A 14 -11.31 0.29 -3.05
CA VAL A 14 -11.53 -1.05 -2.49
C VAL A 14 -11.45 -2.08 -3.60
N GLY A 15 -10.85 -3.22 -3.31
CA GLY A 15 -10.86 -4.39 -4.16
C GLY A 15 -11.27 -5.63 -3.38
N LEU A 16 -11.79 -6.61 -4.09
CA LEU A 16 -12.08 -7.94 -3.57
C LEU A 16 -11.07 -8.93 -4.14
N VAL A 17 -10.52 -9.75 -3.26
CA VAL A 17 -9.67 -10.89 -3.59
C VAL A 17 -10.45 -12.15 -3.20
N HIS A 18 -10.74 -13.02 -4.17
CA HIS A 18 -11.50 -14.25 -3.95
C HIS A 18 -10.59 -15.35 -3.38
N ALA A 19 -10.01 -15.06 -2.21
CA ALA A 19 -9.16 -15.97 -1.44
C ALA A 19 -9.39 -15.74 0.07
N PRO A 20 -9.11 -16.74 0.93
CA PRO A 20 -9.27 -16.61 2.37
C PRO A 20 -8.40 -15.52 2.99
N PHE A 21 -8.90 -14.87 4.04
CA PHE A 21 -8.25 -13.77 4.75
C PHE A 21 -6.79 -14.09 5.09
N ASP A 22 -6.52 -15.22 5.73
CA ASP A 22 -5.16 -15.57 6.16
C ASP A 22 -4.15 -15.62 5.00
N ARG A 23 -4.56 -16.10 3.82
CA ARG A 23 -3.67 -16.19 2.65
C ARG A 23 -3.38 -14.82 2.06
N VAL A 24 -4.40 -13.95 2.02
CA VAL A 24 -4.24 -12.58 1.51
C VAL A 24 -3.46 -11.73 2.51
N SER A 25 -3.76 -11.89 3.80
CA SER A 25 -3.07 -11.23 4.91
C SER A 25 -1.59 -11.56 4.89
N ASP A 26 -1.21 -12.84 4.79
CA ASP A 26 0.19 -13.26 4.69
C ASP A 26 0.89 -12.66 3.47
N ALA A 27 0.21 -12.61 2.32
CA ALA A 27 0.78 -12.05 1.09
C ALA A 27 0.97 -10.52 1.15
N VAL A 28 0.05 -9.79 1.77
CA VAL A 28 0.05 -8.32 1.85
C VAL A 28 0.90 -7.82 3.01
N LEU A 29 0.82 -8.49 4.17
CA LEU A 29 1.41 -8.07 5.45
C LEU A 29 2.71 -8.82 5.75
N THR A 30 3.47 -9.16 4.71
CA THR A 30 4.83 -9.70 4.84
C THR A 30 5.81 -8.80 4.12
N ILE A 31 6.80 -8.30 4.86
CA ILE A 31 7.94 -7.54 4.31
C ILE A 31 9.20 -8.37 4.48
N ARG A 32 9.83 -8.74 3.35
CA ARG A 32 11.16 -9.33 3.34
C ARG A 32 12.21 -8.22 3.31
N THR A 33 13.32 -8.42 4.02
CA THR A 33 14.50 -7.53 3.95
C THR A 33 15.51 -8.07 2.94
N GLY A 34 16.32 -7.18 2.37
CA GLY A 34 17.33 -7.50 1.37
C GLY A 34 17.11 -6.74 0.07
N THR A 35 17.79 -7.19 -0.99
CA THR A 35 17.63 -6.67 -2.34
C THR A 35 16.56 -7.49 -3.05
N LEU A 36 15.45 -6.84 -3.40
CA LEU A 36 14.26 -7.46 -3.96
C LEU A 36 13.97 -6.91 -5.37
N ALA A 37 13.36 -7.75 -6.20
CA ALA A 37 12.92 -7.39 -7.55
C ALA A 37 11.67 -8.19 -7.91
N GLY A 38 10.88 -7.70 -8.88
CA GLY A 38 9.69 -8.40 -9.37
C GLY A 38 8.70 -8.72 -8.24
N THR A 39 8.26 -9.99 -8.18
CA THR A 39 7.24 -10.45 -7.23
C THR A 39 7.72 -10.56 -5.78
N ASP A 40 9.01 -10.40 -5.50
CA ASP A 40 9.49 -10.32 -4.13
C ASP A 40 9.30 -8.92 -3.52
N VAL A 41 9.05 -7.89 -4.35
CA VAL A 41 8.76 -6.54 -3.87
C VAL A 41 7.41 -6.55 -3.11
N PRO A 42 7.36 -5.93 -1.90
CA PRO A 42 6.11 -5.83 -1.13
C PRO A 42 5.00 -5.15 -1.93
N LEU A 43 3.75 -5.61 -1.76
CA LEU A 43 2.59 -5.09 -2.48
C LEU A 43 2.37 -3.58 -2.28
N ILE A 44 2.68 -3.05 -1.09
CA ILE A 44 2.61 -1.59 -0.86
C ILE A 44 3.54 -0.77 -1.78
N LEU A 45 4.51 -1.42 -2.42
CA LEU A 45 5.43 -0.89 -3.41
C LEU A 45 5.20 -1.49 -4.81
N SER A 46 4.02 -2.01 -5.12
CA SER A 46 3.71 -2.70 -6.40
C SER A 46 4.14 -1.89 -7.62
N GLY A 47 3.95 -0.56 -7.62
CA GLY A 47 4.34 0.30 -8.74
C GLY A 47 5.83 0.38 -9.01
N GLN A 48 6.65 -0.32 -8.23
CA GLN A 48 8.10 -0.39 -8.32
C GLN A 48 8.58 -1.82 -8.68
N VAL A 49 7.70 -2.75 -9.08
CA VAL A 49 8.09 -4.13 -9.45
C VAL A 49 9.12 -4.20 -10.59
N GLY A 50 9.15 -3.17 -11.46
CA GLY A 50 10.16 -3.02 -12.51
C GLY A 50 11.51 -2.48 -12.03
N GLN A 51 11.68 -2.25 -10.73
CA GLN A 51 12.87 -1.68 -10.12
C GLN A 51 13.44 -2.60 -9.04
N THR A 52 14.75 -2.46 -8.80
CA THR A 52 15.39 -3.08 -7.64
C THR A 52 15.07 -2.25 -6.39
N VAL A 53 14.57 -2.90 -5.35
CA VAL A 53 14.24 -2.29 -4.06
C VAL A 53 15.13 -2.88 -2.98
N VAL A 54 15.79 -2.04 -2.19
CA VAL A 54 16.58 -2.50 -1.04
C VAL A 54 15.80 -2.21 0.23
N ILE A 55 15.45 -3.24 1.00
CA ILE A 55 14.69 -3.12 2.24
C ILE A 55 15.54 -3.53 3.45
N THR A 56 15.58 -2.67 4.46
CA THR A 56 16.31 -2.90 5.73
C THR A 56 15.44 -2.53 6.93
N GLY A 57 15.82 -2.95 8.14
CA GLY A 57 15.08 -2.69 9.38
C GLY A 57 14.24 -3.87 9.87
N GLY A 58 13.11 -3.60 10.51
CA GLY A 58 12.14 -4.58 11.02
C GLY A 58 11.93 -4.54 12.55
N PRO A 59 10.94 -5.29 13.09
CA PRO A 59 9.91 -6.06 12.38
C PRO A 59 8.65 -5.25 12.02
N ALA A 60 8.46 -4.05 12.59
CA ALA A 60 7.26 -3.23 12.34
C ALA A 60 7.55 -1.93 11.55
N ARG A 61 8.83 -1.57 11.43
CA ARG A 61 9.29 -0.37 10.71
C ARG A 61 10.53 -0.71 9.88
N PHE A 62 10.48 -0.36 8.61
CA PHE A 62 11.52 -0.64 7.63
C PHE A 62 11.86 0.61 6.84
N THR A 63 13.03 0.58 6.22
CA THR A 63 13.44 1.55 5.22
C THR A 63 13.56 0.84 3.89
N ALA A 64 12.83 1.32 2.88
CA ALA A 64 12.95 0.86 1.50
C ALA A 64 13.64 1.93 0.65
N THR A 65 14.65 1.55 -0.12
CA THR A 65 15.32 2.44 -1.08
C THR A 65 14.92 2.02 -2.49
N VAL A 66 14.24 2.93 -3.20
CA VAL A 66 13.71 2.73 -4.55
C VAL A 66 14.37 3.76 -5.47
N SER A 67 15.12 3.32 -6.48
CA SER A 67 15.93 4.21 -7.34
C SER A 67 16.77 5.25 -6.58
N GLY A 68 17.31 4.87 -5.41
CA GLY A 68 18.11 5.75 -4.56
C GLY A 68 17.31 6.68 -3.64
N ALA A 69 15.98 6.72 -3.74
CA ALA A 69 15.13 7.50 -2.86
C ALA A 69 14.63 6.65 -1.67
N PRO A 70 14.78 7.11 -0.42
CA PRO A 70 14.30 6.38 0.74
C PRO A 70 12.79 6.58 0.96
N LEU A 71 12.14 5.51 1.37
CA LEU A 71 10.76 5.42 1.82
C LEU A 71 10.75 4.75 3.19
N THR A 72 9.86 5.18 4.08
CA THR A 72 9.61 4.46 5.34
C THR A 72 8.45 3.51 5.13
N LEU A 73 8.63 2.23 5.45
CA LEU A 73 7.53 1.27 5.53
C LEU A 73 7.19 1.03 7.00
N GLU A 74 5.90 1.00 7.31
CA GLU A 74 5.38 0.64 8.63
C GLU A 74 4.29 -0.39 8.45
N MET A 75 4.15 -1.32 9.39
CA MET A 75 3.10 -2.33 9.34
C MET A 75 2.63 -2.73 10.73
N ASP A 76 1.37 -3.12 10.80
CA ASP A 76 0.76 -3.74 11.97
C ASP A 76 -0.07 -4.94 11.48
N PRO A 77 0.50 -6.15 11.49
CA PRO A 77 -0.22 -7.36 11.11
C PRO A 77 -1.47 -7.61 11.95
N ALA A 78 -1.44 -7.26 13.24
CA ALA A 78 -2.54 -7.50 14.16
C ALA A 78 -3.72 -6.55 13.85
N ALA A 79 -3.43 -5.33 13.41
CA ALA A 79 -4.43 -4.39 12.91
C ALA A 79 -4.74 -4.56 11.41
N GLY A 80 -4.05 -5.46 10.70
CA GLY A 80 -4.35 -5.81 9.32
C GLY A 80 -3.86 -4.80 8.27
N TRP A 81 -2.80 -4.03 8.53
CA TRP A 81 -2.35 -2.99 7.59
C TRP A 81 -0.83 -2.89 7.40
N VAL A 82 -0.46 -2.39 6.22
CA VAL A 82 0.91 -1.98 5.85
C VAL A 82 0.84 -0.64 5.14
N GLN A 83 1.82 0.22 5.35
CA GLN A 83 1.89 1.53 4.71
C GLN A 83 3.31 1.90 4.29
N ALA A 84 3.37 2.72 3.25
CA ALA A 84 4.58 3.38 2.79
C ALA A 84 4.41 4.89 2.96
N LYS A 85 5.40 5.52 3.60
CA LYS A 85 5.54 6.97 3.69
C LYS A 85 6.72 7.39 2.84
N GLY A 86 6.51 8.42 2.05
CA GLY A 86 7.48 8.94 1.09
C GLY A 86 7.09 10.34 0.70
N GLN A 87 8.03 11.11 0.16
CA GLN A 87 7.86 12.57 0.04
C GLN A 87 7.48 13.20 1.42
N TRP A 88 7.43 14.52 1.48
CA TRP A 88 7.12 15.20 2.74
C TRP A 88 5.62 15.19 3.10
N TRP A 89 4.76 14.74 2.18
CA TRP A 89 3.30 14.79 2.31
C TRP A 89 2.59 13.45 2.13
N TRP A 90 3.22 12.42 1.54
CA TRP A 90 2.50 11.25 1.05
C TRP A 90 2.60 10.02 1.97
N CYS A 91 1.45 9.36 2.14
CA CYS A 91 1.35 8.06 2.79
C CYS A 91 0.33 7.19 2.06
N GLY A 92 0.77 6.09 1.45
CA GLY A 92 -0.12 5.03 0.97
C GLY A 92 -0.27 3.94 2.03
N ARG A 93 -1.50 3.47 2.29
CA ARG A 93 -1.79 2.34 3.18
C ARG A 93 -2.60 1.29 2.42
N LEU A 94 -2.25 0.03 2.64
CA LEU A 94 -3.05 -1.13 2.29
C LEU A 94 -3.56 -1.77 3.58
N GLU A 95 -4.85 -2.04 3.63
CA GLU A 95 -5.51 -2.74 4.72
C GLU A 95 -6.18 -4.00 4.17
N VAL A 96 -6.11 -5.07 4.93
CA VAL A 96 -6.73 -6.36 4.63
C VAL A 96 -7.90 -6.54 5.60
N ARG A 97 -9.08 -6.83 5.07
CA ARG A 97 -10.31 -7.04 5.86
C ARG A 97 -11.05 -8.28 5.40
N GLU A 98 -11.68 -8.99 6.32
CA GLU A 98 -12.56 -10.10 5.98
C GLU A 98 -13.76 -9.64 5.13
N ASP A 99 -14.18 -10.48 4.20
CA ASP A 99 -15.41 -10.30 3.43
C ASP A 99 -16.10 -11.65 3.18
N PRO A 100 -17.44 -11.76 3.20
CA PRO A 100 -18.12 -13.02 2.92
C PRO A 100 -17.76 -13.69 1.59
N ALA A 101 -17.36 -12.90 0.58
CA ALA A 101 -16.93 -13.39 -0.73
C ALA A 101 -15.41 -13.66 -0.82
N GLY A 102 -14.64 -13.38 0.23
CA GLY A 102 -13.19 -13.59 0.27
C GLY A 102 -12.49 -12.60 1.19
N THR A 103 -11.70 -11.71 0.62
CA THR A 103 -10.96 -10.70 1.37
C THR A 103 -11.04 -9.34 0.70
N ARG A 104 -11.41 -8.31 1.45
CA ARG A 104 -11.33 -6.92 1.00
C ARG A 104 -9.92 -6.39 1.16
N LEU A 105 -9.39 -5.83 0.09
CA LEU A 105 -8.18 -5.01 0.10
C LEU A 105 -8.61 -3.55 0.01
N VAL A 106 -8.30 -2.75 1.02
CA VAL A 106 -8.60 -1.32 1.05
C VAL A 106 -7.31 -0.56 0.87
N ARG A 107 -7.20 0.21 -0.21
CA ARG A 107 -6.08 1.10 -0.46
C ARG A 107 -6.50 2.52 -0.12
N ARG A 108 -5.74 3.16 0.76
CA ARG A 108 -5.96 4.55 1.15
C ARG A 108 -4.72 5.36 0.90
N THR A 109 -4.92 6.61 0.50
CA THR A 109 -3.82 7.57 0.46
C THR A 109 -4.12 8.75 1.35
N TYR A 110 -3.11 9.15 2.12
CA TYR A 110 -3.22 10.22 3.11
C TYR A 110 -2.22 11.34 2.81
N ASN A 111 -2.66 12.55 3.09
CA ASN A 111 -1.84 13.73 3.20
C ASN A 111 -1.32 13.88 4.64
N LEU A 112 -0.02 13.69 4.81
CA LEU A 112 0.71 13.91 6.07
C LEU A 112 1.05 15.39 6.30
N ALA A 113 0.98 16.24 5.27
CA ALA A 113 1.33 17.63 5.41
C ALA A 113 0.30 18.40 6.24
N GLY A 114 0.79 19.14 7.24
CA GLY A 114 -0.01 20.04 8.07
C GLY A 114 -0.06 21.48 7.54
N GLY A 115 -0.95 22.29 8.11
CA GLY A 115 -0.96 23.74 7.90
C GLY A 115 -1.18 24.17 6.44
N LEU A 116 -0.51 25.27 6.05
CA LEU A 116 -0.68 25.87 4.72
C LEU A 116 -0.19 24.96 3.60
N SER A 117 0.89 24.19 3.83
CA SER A 117 1.44 23.26 2.85
C SER A 117 0.48 22.10 2.59
N GLY A 118 -0.19 21.59 3.64
CA GLY A 118 -1.25 20.57 3.51
C GLY A 118 -2.42 21.02 2.63
N ARG A 119 -2.84 22.28 2.73
CA ARG A 119 -3.92 22.84 1.89
C ARG A 119 -3.55 22.96 0.41
N LEU A 120 -2.26 23.05 0.09
CA LEU A 120 -1.77 23.20 -1.29
C LEU A 120 -1.57 21.85 -2.00
N VAL A 121 -1.42 20.75 -1.27
CA VAL A 121 -1.18 19.40 -1.84
C VAL A 121 -2.21 19.01 -2.92
N PRO A 122 -3.53 19.12 -2.71
CA PRO A 122 -4.50 18.78 -3.77
C PRO A 122 -4.31 19.60 -5.06
N PHE A 123 -3.84 20.83 -4.96
CA PHE A 123 -3.64 21.72 -6.10
C PHE A 123 -2.30 21.49 -6.82
N THR A 124 -1.25 21.09 -6.09
CA THR A 124 0.09 20.88 -6.65
C THR A 124 0.29 19.47 -7.17
N VAL A 125 -0.35 18.47 -6.56
CA VAL A 125 -0.14 17.05 -6.88
C VAL A 125 -1.43 16.26 -7.11
N GLY A 126 -2.61 16.82 -6.81
CA GLY A 126 -3.87 16.07 -6.75
C GLY A 126 -4.40 15.49 -8.07
N ARG A 127 -4.30 16.19 -9.22
CA ARG A 127 -4.82 15.64 -10.50
C ARG A 127 -4.10 14.38 -10.97
N GLY A 128 -2.79 14.27 -10.71
CA GLY A 128 -2.02 13.07 -11.03
C GLY A 128 -2.07 12.02 -9.93
N HIS A 129 -2.76 12.30 -8.81
CA HIS A 129 -2.79 11.44 -7.65
C HIS A 129 -3.89 10.39 -7.74
N ASP A 130 -5.13 10.85 -7.99
CA ASP A 130 -6.32 10.00 -8.04
C ASP A 130 -6.16 8.86 -9.06
N LYS A 131 -5.74 9.18 -10.29
CA LYS A 131 -5.45 8.17 -11.31
C LYS A 131 -4.36 7.18 -10.86
N ARG A 132 -3.27 7.66 -10.25
CA ARG A 132 -2.19 6.79 -9.75
C ARG A 132 -2.63 5.94 -8.56
N ALA A 133 -3.61 6.41 -7.79
CA ALA A 133 -4.16 5.66 -6.67
C ALA A 133 -5.02 4.49 -7.14
N VAL A 134 -5.88 4.73 -8.14
CA VAL A 134 -6.66 3.70 -8.84
C VAL A 134 -5.75 2.70 -9.55
N ASP A 135 -4.80 3.18 -10.36
CA ASP A 135 -3.83 2.33 -11.08
C ASP A 135 -3.04 1.47 -10.08
N GLY A 136 -2.65 2.05 -8.94
CA GLY A 136 -1.97 1.34 -7.86
C GLY A 136 -2.81 0.23 -7.23
N LEU A 137 -4.12 0.39 -7.07
CA LEU A 137 -4.96 -0.70 -6.58
C LEU A 137 -5.14 -1.79 -7.65
N HIS A 138 -5.34 -1.42 -8.92
CA HIS A 138 -5.42 -2.41 -10.00
C HIS A 138 -4.17 -3.28 -10.09
N GLU A 139 -2.99 -2.69 -9.97
CA GLU A 139 -1.73 -3.42 -9.96
C GLU A 139 -1.62 -4.35 -8.75
N ASN A 140 -2.00 -3.88 -7.55
CA ASN A 140 -2.06 -4.74 -6.35
C ASN A 140 -2.97 -5.95 -6.55
N LEU A 141 -4.16 -5.75 -7.12
CA LEU A 141 -5.12 -6.82 -7.40
C LEU A 141 -4.61 -7.77 -8.49
N ALA A 142 -3.90 -7.28 -9.50
CA ALA A 142 -3.30 -8.12 -10.54
C ALA A 142 -2.20 -9.00 -9.95
N VAL A 143 -1.29 -8.41 -9.17
CA VAL A 143 -0.18 -9.13 -8.52
C VAL A 143 -0.73 -10.18 -7.54
N LEU A 144 -1.77 -9.86 -6.77
CA LEU A 144 -2.42 -10.83 -5.87
C LEU A 144 -3.11 -11.95 -6.63
N GLY A 145 -3.81 -11.63 -7.72
CA GLY A 145 -4.46 -12.61 -8.58
C GLY A 145 -3.46 -13.63 -9.13
N GLU A 146 -2.29 -13.16 -9.58
CA GLU A 146 -1.20 -14.02 -10.05
C GLU A 146 -0.59 -14.84 -8.90
N ARG A 147 -0.13 -14.19 -7.83
CA ARG A 147 0.55 -14.84 -6.69
C ARG A 147 -0.30 -15.90 -6.01
N LEU A 148 -1.60 -15.66 -5.88
CA LEU A 148 -2.54 -16.55 -5.20
C LEU A 148 -3.32 -17.44 -6.18
N SER A 149 -3.12 -17.27 -7.49
CA SER A 149 -3.86 -17.97 -8.54
C SER A 149 -5.38 -17.88 -8.32
N CYS A 150 -5.86 -16.66 -8.07
CA CYS A 150 -7.25 -16.40 -7.71
C CYS A 150 -7.83 -15.22 -8.50
N ARG A 151 -9.16 -15.12 -8.50
CA ARG A 151 -9.86 -13.98 -9.09
C ARG A 151 -9.75 -12.76 -8.19
N THR A 152 -9.57 -11.59 -8.79
CA THR A 152 -9.63 -10.30 -8.11
C THR A 152 -10.60 -9.35 -8.83
N GLU A 153 -11.18 -8.42 -8.08
CA GLU A 153 -12.15 -7.45 -8.59
C GLU A 153 -11.87 -6.08 -7.97
N PHE A 154 -11.92 -5.03 -8.79
CA PHE A 154 -11.95 -3.66 -8.31
C PHE A 154 -13.40 -3.28 -7.98
N LEU A 155 -13.63 -2.73 -6.79
CA LEU A 155 -14.94 -2.25 -6.34
C LEU A 155 -14.94 -0.72 -6.46
N HIS A 156 -15.87 -0.20 -7.27
CA HIS A 156 -16.03 1.24 -7.54
C HIS A 156 -16.44 2.03 -6.30
#